data_AF-A0A835DRW2-F1
#
_entry.id   AF-A0A835DRW2-F1
#
_cell.length_a   1.000
_cell.length_b   1.000
_cell.length_c   1.000
_cell.angle_alpha   90.00
_cell.angle_beta   90.00
_cell.angle_gamma   90.00
#
_symmetry.space_group_name_H-M   'P 1'
#
loop_
_entity.id
_entity.type
_entity.pdbx_description
1 polymer ?
#
loop_
_entity_poly.entity_id
_entity_poly.type
_entity_poly.pdbx_seq_one_letter_code
_entity_poly.pdbx_strand_id
1 'polypeptide(L)'
;MAGVSREQALSLIAAANNHGDLAVKLSYLKQVKDILLYMEPSFAAELFPYLVELQASPESLVRKFLVELMEEIVLKVMGQSSLLLPILLTFLTDGSSVVVRQSIVSGTNLFRRLLEEMALQFHQSGRVERWLKELWTWMTKFKDAVYGIALEPGSVGTKLLAMKFLETCVLFFTSDADDSETSIKEGKGPRFNISWVVGGHPILDPAMLTLEANKCLGLLLDLLQSASTLRGSLIITVVNCYDLGFTVFETFGGITEACKQVVVQVQLAFMSLLRHADELSCVELNSSMVITDWICA
;
A
#
# COMPACT_ATOMS: atom_id res chain seq x y z
N MET A 1 -18.18 19.84 -25.00
CA MET A 1 -17.99 19.83 -23.53
C MET A 1 -16.62 19.24 -23.17
N ALA A 2 -16.31 17.98 -23.53
CA ALA A 2 -15.02 17.34 -23.20
C ALA A 2 -13.76 18.10 -23.68
N GLY A 3 -13.77 18.69 -24.87
CA GLY A 3 -12.63 19.47 -25.40
C GLY A 3 -12.30 20.72 -24.56
N VAL A 4 -13.30 21.41 -24.02
CA VAL A 4 -13.11 22.61 -23.18
C VAL A 4 -12.48 22.23 -21.84
N SER A 5 -12.93 21.13 -21.23
CA SER A 5 -12.36 20.61 -19.98
C SER A 5 -10.91 20.16 -20.14
N ARG A 6 -10.57 19.57 -21.29
CA ARG A 6 -9.20 19.17 -21.64
C ARG A 6 -8.26 20.37 -21.76
N GLU A 7 -8.66 21.37 -22.54
CA GLU A 7 -7.87 22.60 -22.72
C GLU A 7 -7.68 23.35 -21.39
N GLN A 8 -8.73 23.39 -20.56
CA GLN A 8 -8.67 23.95 -19.22
C GLN A 8 -7.65 23.18 -18.34
N ALA A 9 -7.71 21.84 -18.31
CA ALA A 9 -6.75 21.03 -17.54
C ALA A 9 -5.31 21.28 -18.00
N LEU A 10 -5.05 21.33 -19.31
CA LEU A 10 -3.71 21.62 -19.85
C LEU A 10 -3.23 23.02 -19.46
N SER A 11 -4.10 24.03 -19.53
CA SER A 11 -3.74 25.39 -19.11
C SER A 11 -3.38 25.46 -17.62
N LEU A 12 -4.08 24.71 -16.78
CA LEU A 12 -3.82 24.63 -15.34
C LEU A 12 -2.52 23.89 -15.02
N ILE A 13 -2.22 22.79 -15.73
CA ILE A 13 -0.94 22.07 -15.61
C ILE A 13 0.22 22.99 -16.02
N ALA A 14 0.09 23.70 -17.14
CA ALA A 14 1.08 24.66 -17.60
C ALA A 14 1.27 25.81 -16.59
N ALA A 15 0.18 26.32 -16.01
CA ALA A 15 0.24 27.34 -14.96
C ALA A 15 0.97 26.82 -13.72
N ALA A 16 0.68 25.59 -13.27
CA ALA A 16 1.36 24.97 -12.14
C ALA A 16 2.86 24.79 -12.38
N ASN A 17 3.27 24.39 -13.58
CA ASN A 17 4.69 24.20 -13.91
C ASN A 17 5.48 25.51 -13.88
N ASN A 18 4.86 26.63 -14.26
CA ASN A 18 5.53 27.92 -14.42
C ASN A 18 5.40 28.86 -13.21
N HIS A 19 4.51 28.58 -12.26
CA HIS A 19 4.30 29.46 -11.12
C HIS A 19 5.47 29.40 -10.12
N GLY A 20 5.78 30.48 -9.39
CA GLY A 20 6.84 30.49 -8.37
C GLY A 20 6.37 30.07 -6.97
N ASP A 21 5.10 30.35 -6.66
CA ASP A 21 4.49 30.03 -5.36
C ASP A 21 3.93 28.60 -5.31
N LEU A 22 4.37 27.81 -4.34
CA LEU A 22 4.00 26.41 -4.15
C LEU A 22 2.51 26.21 -3.79
N ALA A 23 1.92 27.10 -2.99
CA ALA A 23 0.52 26.97 -2.61
C ALA A 23 -0.40 27.18 -3.82
N VAL A 24 -0.04 28.12 -4.69
CA VAL A 24 -0.73 28.35 -5.97
C VAL A 24 -0.56 27.16 -6.91
N LYS A 25 0.65 26.58 -7.03
CA LYS A 25 0.86 25.34 -7.82
C LYS A 25 -0.10 24.23 -7.38
N LEU A 26 -0.13 23.95 -6.08
CA LEU A 26 -0.99 22.89 -5.52
C LEU A 26 -2.48 23.20 -5.73
N SER A 27 -2.89 24.47 -5.69
CA SER A 27 -4.26 24.88 -6.00
C SER A 27 -4.65 24.57 -7.45
N TYR A 28 -3.76 24.87 -8.42
CA TYR A 28 -4.01 24.50 -9.81
C TYR A 28 -4.06 22.99 -10.02
N LEU A 29 -3.13 22.25 -9.40
CA LEU A 29 -3.12 20.78 -9.51
C LEU A 29 -4.35 20.12 -8.87
N LYS A 30 -4.89 20.68 -7.79
CA LYS A 30 -6.18 20.25 -7.22
C LYS A 30 -7.34 20.46 -8.20
N GLN A 31 -7.37 21.60 -8.90
CA GLN A 31 -8.39 21.82 -9.94
C GLN A 31 -8.23 20.85 -11.11
N VAL A 32 -7.00 20.54 -11.52
CA VAL A 32 -6.72 19.52 -12.55
C VAL A 32 -7.24 18.15 -12.12
N LYS A 33 -6.99 17.77 -10.85
CA LYS A 33 -7.52 16.55 -10.25
C LYS A 33 -9.04 16.49 -10.36
N ASP A 34 -9.73 17.54 -9.92
CA ASP A 34 -11.20 17.58 -9.96
C ASP A 34 -11.69 17.38 -11.39
N ILE A 35 -11.12 18.09 -12.37
CA ILE A 35 -11.47 17.94 -13.79
C ILE A 35 -11.26 16.49 -14.25
N LEU A 36 -10.12 15.87 -13.95
CA LEU A 36 -9.81 14.48 -14.33
C LEU A 36 -10.81 13.47 -13.71
N LEU A 37 -11.23 13.71 -12.46
CA LEU A 37 -12.21 12.87 -11.77
C LEU A 37 -13.63 13.02 -12.34
N TYR A 38 -13.95 14.10 -13.05
CA TYR A 38 -15.23 14.24 -13.77
C TYR A 38 -15.17 13.85 -15.25
N MET A 39 -13.98 13.79 -15.86
CA MET A 39 -13.82 13.45 -17.28
C MET A 39 -14.02 11.96 -17.58
N GLU A 40 -14.50 11.63 -18.78
CA GLU A 40 -14.53 10.24 -19.26
C GLU A 40 -13.11 9.64 -19.27
N PRO A 41 -12.95 8.35 -18.90
CA PRO A 41 -11.66 7.68 -18.77
C PRO A 41 -10.71 7.88 -19.98
N SER A 42 -11.24 7.74 -21.20
CA SER A 42 -10.46 7.90 -22.43
C SER A 42 -9.87 9.29 -22.60
N PHE A 43 -10.63 10.34 -22.27
CA PHE A 43 -10.13 11.71 -22.35
C PHE A 43 -9.18 12.06 -21.21
N ALA A 44 -9.36 11.45 -20.02
CA ALA A 44 -8.43 11.62 -18.91
C ALA A 44 -7.04 11.03 -19.23
N ALA A 45 -6.99 9.89 -19.92
CA ALA A 45 -5.73 9.26 -20.31
C ALA A 45 -4.88 10.10 -21.27
N GLU A 46 -5.49 10.96 -22.08
CA GLU A 46 -4.75 11.90 -22.94
C GLU A 46 -3.90 12.91 -22.14
N LEU A 47 -4.23 13.14 -20.86
CA LEU A 47 -3.53 14.07 -19.99
C LEU A 47 -2.35 13.42 -19.25
N PHE A 48 -2.24 12.08 -19.26
CA PHE A 48 -1.20 11.36 -18.50
C PHE A 48 0.22 11.78 -18.86
N PRO A 49 0.61 11.96 -20.14
CA PRO A 49 1.96 12.42 -20.48
C PRO A 49 2.36 13.72 -19.78
N TYR A 50 1.42 14.66 -19.64
CA TYR A 50 1.66 15.94 -18.97
C TYR A 50 1.71 15.81 -17.45
N LEU A 51 0.96 14.87 -16.87
CA LEU A 51 1.07 14.56 -15.45
C LEU A 51 2.40 13.89 -15.12
N VAL A 52 2.93 13.06 -16.02
CA VAL A 52 4.25 12.41 -15.85
C VAL A 52 5.35 13.45 -15.69
N GLU A 53 5.29 14.57 -16.41
CA GLU A 53 6.29 15.65 -16.32
C GLU A 53 6.41 16.23 -14.89
N LEU A 54 5.33 16.18 -14.10
CA LEU A 54 5.34 16.66 -12.70
C LEU A 54 6.31 15.85 -11.81
N GLN A 55 6.72 14.64 -12.23
CA GLN A 55 7.73 13.86 -11.50
C GLN A 55 9.08 14.60 -11.39
N ALA A 56 9.39 15.47 -12.35
CA ALA A 56 10.64 16.22 -12.40
C ALA A 56 10.59 17.52 -11.57
N SER A 57 9.47 17.83 -10.94
CA SER A 57 9.33 19.03 -10.10
C SER A 57 10.35 19.01 -8.96
N PRO A 58 11.06 20.13 -8.70
CA PRO A 58 11.96 20.22 -7.56
C PRO A 58 11.22 20.16 -6.22
N GLU A 59 9.94 20.58 -6.19
CA GLU A 59 9.14 20.62 -4.97
C GLU A 59 8.58 19.24 -4.60
N SER A 60 9.01 18.70 -3.46
CA SER A 60 8.56 17.38 -2.99
C SER A 60 7.05 17.30 -2.76
N LEU A 61 6.37 18.42 -2.44
CA LEU A 61 4.91 18.43 -2.28
C LEU A 61 4.16 18.29 -3.60
N VAL A 62 4.74 18.75 -4.72
CA VAL A 62 4.16 18.53 -6.06
C VAL A 62 4.30 17.07 -6.44
N ARG A 63 5.49 16.48 -6.22
CA ARG A 63 5.71 15.04 -6.46
C ARG A 63 4.82 14.17 -5.58
N LYS A 64 4.66 14.53 -4.30
CA LYS A 64 3.72 13.88 -3.37
C LYS A 64 2.27 13.96 -3.89
N PHE A 65 1.85 15.13 -4.35
CA PHE A 65 0.51 15.30 -4.92
C PHE A 65 0.31 14.45 -6.19
N LEU A 66 1.34 14.32 -7.04
CA LEU A 66 1.26 13.44 -8.21
C LEU A 66 0.99 11.99 -7.80
N VAL A 67 1.63 11.49 -6.74
CA VAL A 67 1.38 10.14 -6.21
C VAL A 67 -0.08 9.98 -5.75
N GLU A 68 -0.61 10.94 -4.98
CA GLU A 68 -2.00 10.94 -4.51
C GLU A 68 -2.98 10.96 -5.70
N LEU A 69 -2.70 11.81 -6.70
CA LEU A 69 -3.50 11.90 -7.92
C LEU A 69 -3.49 10.59 -8.71
N MET A 70 -2.32 9.96 -8.82
CA MET A 70 -2.17 8.68 -9.50
C MET A 70 -3.02 7.59 -8.86
N GLU A 71 -3.07 7.51 -7.53
CA GLU A 71 -3.93 6.55 -6.83
C GLU A 71 -5.38 6.65 -7.32
N GLU A 72 -5.94 7.85 -7.31
CA GLU A 72 -7.36 8.05 -7.64
C GLU A 72 -7.65 7.85 -9.13
N ILE A 73 -6.75 8.30 -10.01
CA ILE A 73 -6.91 8.15 -11.46
C ILE A 73 -6.73 6.70 -11.89
N VAL A 74 -5.72 6.01 -11.38
CA VAL A 74 -5.46 4.61 -11.73
C VAL A 74 -6.69 3.78 -11.38
N LEU A 75 -7.31 4.00 -10.22
CA LEU A 75 -8.52 3.28 -9.83
C LEU A 75 -9.70 3.56 -10.77
N LYS A 76 -9.82 4.79 -11.28
CA LYS A 76 -10.90 5.19 -12.20
C LYS A 76 -10.70 4.68 -13.63
N VAL A 77 -9.44 4.61 -14.08
CA VAL A 77 -9.07 4.41 -15.50
C VAL A 77 -8.04 3.27 -15.60
N MET A 78 -8.22 2.19 -14.82
CA MET A 78 -7.21 1.13 -14.66
C MET A 78 -6.68 0.61 -16.01
N GLY A 79 -7.56 0.31 -16.97
CA GLY A 79 -7.18 -0.24 -18.28
C GLY A 79 -6.28 0.65 -19.14
N GLN A 80 -6.09 1.93 -18.80
CA GLN A 80 -5.22 2.88 -19.52
C GLN A 80 -4.07 3.40 -18.65
N SER A 81 -3.89 2.88 -17.44
CA SER A 81 -3.00 3.45 -16.42
C SER A 81 -1.59 2.86 -16.39
N SER A 82 -1.24 1.99 -17.34
CA SER A 82 0.09 1.35 -17.41
C SER A 82 1.24 2.37 -17.49
N LEU A 83 0.99 3.60 -17.95
CA LEU A 83 1.97 4.68 -18.02
C LEU A 83 2.28 5.32 -16.65
N LEU A 84 1.36 5.24 -15.69
CA LEU A 84 1.50 5.88 -14.38
C LEU A 84 2.27 4.97 -13.39
N LEU A 85 2.12 3.65 -13.47
CA LEU A 85 2.73 2.74 -12.49
C LEU A 85 4.27 2.73 -12.45
N PRO A 86 5.01 2.92 -13.56
CA PRO A 86 6.47 3.08 -13.50
C PRO A 86 6.89 4.28 -12.63
N ILE A 87 6.11 5.36 -12.64
CA ILE A 87 6.38 6.56 -11.86
C ILE A 87 6.27 6.26 -10.36
N LEU A 88 5.27 5.46 -9.97
CA LEU A 88 5.10 5.02 -8.59
C LEU A 88 6.35 4.27 -8.08
N LEU A 89 6.97 3.44 -8.93
CA LEU A 89 8.22 2.77 -8.60
C LEU A 89 9.39 3.76 -8.43
N THR A 90 9.50 4.74 -9.33
CA THR A 90 10.58 5.75 -9.23
C THR A 90 10.48 6.53 -7.92
N PHE A 91 9.27 6.83 -7.46
CA PHE A 91 9.04 7.57 -6.23
C PHE A 91 9.34 6.77 -4.94
N LEU A 92 9.44 5.44 -4.99
CA LEU A 92 9.95 4.65 -3.86
C LEU A 92 11.43 4.95 -3.56
N THR A 93 12.16 5.47 -4.55
CA THR A 93 13.58 5.88 -4.42
C THR A 93 13.77 7.40 -4.36
N ASP A 94 12.69 8.16 -4.12
CA ASP A 94 12.75 9.63 -4.08
C ASP A 94 13.63 10.14 -2.93
N GLY A 95 14.38 11.22 -3.18
CA GLY A 95 15.21 11.85 -2.16
C GLY A 95 14.44 12.44 -0.96
N SER A 96 13.13 12.68 -1.11
CA SER A 96 12.24 13.13 -0.04
C SER A 96 11.46 11.99 0.57
N SER A 97 11.66 11.76 1.88
CA SER A 97 10.92 10.75 2.64
C SER A 97 9.39 10.95 2.57
N VAL A 98 8.91 12.18 2.43
CA VAL A 98 7.45 12.45 2.30
C VAL A 98 6.88 11.82 1.02
N VAL A 99 7.63 11.86 -0.08
CA VAL A 99 7.23 11.27 -1.36
C VAL A 99 7.29 9.75 -1.29
N VAL A 100 8.37 9.19 -0.72
CA VAL A 100 8.51 7.73 -0.53
C VAL A 100 7.36 7.19 0.34
N ARG A 101 7.08 7.83 1.47
CA ARG A 101 6.00 7.43 2.38
C ARG A 101 4.64 7.45 1.68
N GLN A 102 4.34 8.52 0.93
CA GLN A 102 3.10 8.59 0.16
C GLN A 102 3.03 7.50 -0.91
N SER A 103 4.15 7.18 -1.56
CA SER A 103 4.22 6.13 -2.59
C SER A 103 3.94 4.75 -2.03
N ILE A 104 4.42 4.46 -0.82
CA ILE A 104 4.07 3.21 -0.13
C ILE A 104 2.58 3.16 0.19
N VAL A 105 2.00 4.25 0.72
CA VAL A 105 0.57 4.31 1.06
C VAL A 105 -0.30 4.12 -0.19
N SER A 106 -0.11 4.97 -1.20
CA SER A 106 -0.89 4.92 -2.44
C SER A 106 -0.69 3.62 -3.20
N GLY A 107 0.54 3.11 -3.25
CA GLY A 107 0.83 1.82 -3.88
C GLY A 107 0.24 0.63 -3.12
N THR A 108 0.11 0.70 -1.80
CA THR A 108 -0.59 -0.33 -1.00
C THR A 108 -2.08 -0.37 -1.35
N ASN A 109 -2.71 0.80 -1.49
CA ASN A 109 -4.12 0.88 -1.88
C ASN A 109 -4.34 0.37 -3.31
N LEU A 110 -3.46 0.73 -4.25
CA LEU A 110 -3.49 0.21 -5.61
C LEU A 110 -3.28 -1.31 -5.66
N PHE A 111 -2.32 -1.83 -4.90
CA PHE A 111 -2.04 -3.26 -4.80
C PHE A 111 -3.30 -4.04 -4.37
N ARG A 112 -3.96 -3.58 -3.30
CA ARG A 112 -5.22 -4.16 -2.82
C ARG A 112 -6.28 -4.18 -3.91
N ARG A 113 -6.51 -3.05 -4.57
CA ARG A 113 -7.56 -2.90 -5.57
C ARG A 113 -7.31 -3.73 -6.83
N LEU A 114 -6.05 -3.84 -7.27
CA LEU A 114 -5.70 -4.68 -8.41
C LEU A 114 -5.84 -6.16 -8.08
N LEU A 115 -5.49 -6.58 -6.86
CA LEU A 115 -5.69 -7.96 -6.41
C LEU A 115 -7.18 -8.33 -6.35
N GLU A 116 -8.01 -7.44 -5.80
CA GLU A 116 -9.48 -7.56 -5.80
C GLU A 116 -10.04 -7.71 -7.22
N GLU A 117 -9.66 -6.81 -8.13
CA GLU A 117 -10.14 -6.80 -9.51
C GLU A 117 -9.72 -8.07 -10.27
N MET A 118 -8.49 -8.56 -10.06
CA MET A 118 -7.99 -9.80 -10.67
C MET A 118 -8.82 -11.01 -10.25
N ALA A 119 -9.05 -11.15 -8.95
CA ALA A 119 -9.84 -12.25 -8.42
C ALA A 119 -11.30 -12.17 -8.90
N LEU A 120 -11.88 -10.97 -8.91
CA LEU A 120 -13.26 -10.74 -9.34
C LEU A 120 -13.45 -11.06 -10.83
N GLN A 121 -12.59 -10.56 -11.71
CA GLN A 121 -12.68 -10.84 -13.15
C GLN A 121 -12.57 -12.34 -13.45
N PHE A 122 -11.65 -13.02 -12.78
CA PHE A 122 -11.51 -14.46 -12.92
C PHE A 122 -12.74 -15.21 -12.40
N HIS A 123 -13.27 -14.82 -11.24
CA HIS A 123 -14.47 -15.44 -10.68
C HIS A 123 -15.69 -15.29 -11.60
N GLN A 124 -15.88 -14.11 -12.18
CA GLN A 124 -17.05 -13.81 -13.02
C GLN A 124 -16.94 -14.37 -14.45
N SER A 125 -15.74 -14.37 -15.03
CA SER A 125 -15.55 -14.64 -16.46
C SER A 125 -14.61 -15.80 -16.77
N GLY A 126 -13.93 -16.37 -15.76
CA GLY A 126 -12.87 -17.36 -15.93
C GLY A 126 -11.63 -16.81 -16.63
N ARG A 127 -11.54 -15.49 -16.85
CA ARG A 127 -10.50 -14.83 -17.63
C ARG A 127 -10.00 -13.59 -16.89
N VAL A 128 -8.76 -13.22 -17.19
CA VAL A 128 -8.10 -12.01 -16.69
C VAL A 128 -7.61 -11.24 -17.89
N GLU A 129 -8.05 -9.99 -18.03
CA GLU A 129 -7.71 -9.17 -19.17
C GLU A 129 -6.21 -8.83 -19.22
N ARG A 130 -5.68 -8.63 -20.43
CA ARG A 130 -4.23 -8.41 -20.66
C ARG A 130 -3.70 -7.21 -19.88
N TRP A 131 -4.42 -6.10 -19.88
CA TRP A 131 -4.00 -4.87 -19.19
C TRP A 131 -3.85 -5.11 -17.68
N LEU A 132 -4.71 -5.94 -17.09
CA LEU A 132 -4.65 -6.24 -15.67
C LEU A 132 -3.42 -7.11 -15.33
N LYS A 133 -3.05 -8.04 -16.24
CA LYS A 133 -1.78 -8.77 -16.12
C LYS A 133 -0.58 -7.83 -16.18
N GLU A 134 -0.60 -6.86 -17.09
CA GLU A 134 0.46 -5.86 -17.23
C GLU A 134 0.59 -5.00 -15.95
N LEU A 135 -0.51 -4.50 -15.40
CA LEU A 135 -0.49 -3.77 -14.13
C LEU A 135 0.02 -4.63 -12.97
N TRP A 136 -0.35 -5.91 -12.93
CA TRP A 136 0.15 -6.84 -11.91
C TRP A 136 1.68 -7.02 -11.97
N THR A 137 2.29 -7.02 -13.16
CA THR A 137 3.75 -7.08 -13.26
C THR A 137 4.43 -5.86 -12.63
N TRP A 138 3.83 -4.68 -12.75
CA TRP A 138 4.32 -3.47 -12.07
C TRP A 138 4.12 -3.57 -10.56
N MET A 139 3.01 -4.15 -10.11
CA MET A 139 2.76 -4.34 -8.68
C MET A 139 3.66 -5.38 -8.03
N THR A 140 4.09 -6.38 -8.78
CA THR A 140 5.11 -7.34 -8.31
C THR A 140 6.44 -6.61 -8.05
N LYS A 141 6.87 -5.74 -8.98
CA LYS A 141 8.08 -4.91 -8.78
C LYS A 141 7.95 -3.94 -7.62
N PHE A 142 6.77 -3.36 -7.43
CA PHE A 142 6.49 -2.47 -6.30
C PHE A 142 6.61 -3.22 -4.98
N LYS A 143 6.00 -4.40 -4.89
CA LYS A 143 6.10 -5.28 -3.72
C LYS A 143 7.56 -5.59 -3.38
N ASP A 144 8.35 -5.99 -4.37
CA ASP A 144 9.78 -6.29 -4.18
C ASP A 144 10.59 -5.06 -3.71
N ALA A 145 10.30 -3.88 -4.25
CA ALA A 145 10.94 -2.64 -3.83
C ALA A 145 10.56 -2.25 -2.38
N VAL A 146 9.30 -2.41 -1.98
CA VAL A 146 8.86 -2.16 -0.60
C VAL A 146 9.49 -3.16 0.37
N TYR A 147 9.72 -4.41 -0.04
CA TYR A 147 10.46 -5.39 0.77
C TYR A 147 11.90 -4.93 1.00
N GLY A 148 12.57 -4.44 -0.05
CA GLY A 148 13.90 -3.84 0.08
C GLY A 148 13.93 -2.72 1.12
N ILE A 149 12.95 -1.81 1.06
CA ILE A 149 12.79 -0.70 2.02
C ILE A 149 12.59 -1.19 3.47
N ALA A 150 11.84 -2.28 3.67
CA ALA A 150 11.63 -2.84 5.00
C ALA A 150 12.93 -3.37 5.62
N LEU A 151 13.84 -3.88 4.80
CA LEU A 151 15.10 -4.51 5.24
C LEU A 151 16.24 -3.50 5.37
N GLU A 152 16.37 -2.59 4.42
CA GLU A 152 17.46 -1.63 4.35
C GLU A 152 17.42 -0.58 5.50
N PRO A 153 18.58 -0.01 5.88
CA PRO A 153 18.60 1.11 6.81
C PRO A 153 17.92 2.33 6.18
N GLY A 154 17.08 3.03 6.94
CA GLY A 154 16.33 4.15 6.39
C GLY A 154 15.52 4.90 7.45
N SER A 155 14.65 5.80 6.99
CA SER A 155 13.79 6.56 7.89
C SER A 155 12.81 5.62 8.59
N VAL A 156 12.64 5.80 9.90
CA VAL A 156 11.71 5.01 10.73
C VAL A 156 10.30 5.03 10.13
N GLY A 157 9.81 6.22 9.75
CA GLY A 157 8.47 6.38 9.18
C GLY A 157 8.27 5.65 7.86
N THR A 158 9.31 5.54 7.03
CA THR A 158 9.26 4.76 5.79
C THR A 158 9.27 3.26 6.08
N LYS A 159 10.13 2.78 6.99
CA LYS A 159 10.18 1.36 7.36
C LYS A 159 8.87 0.88 7.99
N LEU A 160 8.24 1.72 8.82
CA LEU A 160 6.93 1.46 9.40
C LEU A 160 5.86 1.20 8.34
N LEU A 161 5.80 2.04 7.31
CA LEU A 161 4.84 1.87 6.22
C LEU A 161 5.16 0.63 5.38
N ALA A 162 6.44 0.33 5.16
CA ALA A 162 6.83 -0.90 4.47
C ALA A 162 6.43 -2.16 5.24
N MET A 163 6.59 -2.16 6.57
CA MET A 163 6.11 -3.24 7.45
C MET A 163 4.58 -3.38 7.40
N LYS A 164 3.84 -2.27 7.38
CA LYS A 164 2.37 -2.27 7.20
C LYS A 164 1.94 -2.83 5.84
N PHE A 165 2.74 -2.62 4.81
CA PHE A 165 2.53 -3.28 3.52
C PHE A 165 2.75 -4.80 3.61
N LEU A 166 3.82 -5.27 4.30
CA LEU A 166 4.05 -6.70 4.52
C LEU A 166 2.87 -7.36 5.25
N GLU A 167 2.39 -6.73 6.32
CA GLU A 167 1.19 -7.16 7.05
C GLU A 167 -0.02 -7.26 6.11
N THR A 168 -0.22 -6.24 5.27
CA THR A 168 -1.29 -6.26 4.27
C THR A 168 -1.15 -7.48 3.34
N CYS A 169 0.06 -7.81 2.86
CA CYS A 169 0.27 -9.01 2.07
C CYS A 169 -0.11 -10.29 2.82
N VAL A 170 0.28 -10.42 4.11
CA VAL A 170 -0.11 -11.57 4.93
C VAL A 170 -1.64 -11.67 4.99
N LEU A 171 -2.31 -10.60 5.43
CA LEU A 171 -3.77 -10.57 5.56
C LEU A 171 -4.50 -10.95 4.28
N PHE A 172 -4.09 -10.40 3.12
CA PHE A 172 -4.77 -10.69 1.85
C PHE A 172 -4.56 -12.14 1.41
N PHE A 173 -3.42 -12.73 1.71
CA PHE A 173 -3.09 -14.09 1.25
C PHE A 173 -3.51 -15.19 2.23
N THR A 174 -3.93 -14.82 3.45
CA THR A 174 -4.39 -15.75 4.48
C THR A 174 -5.84 -15.52 4.94
N SER A 175 -6.54 -14.50 4.42
CA SER A 175 -7.95 -14.24 4.76
C SER A 175 -8.86 -15.38 4.30
N ASP A 176 -9.70 -15.88 5.22
CA ASP A 176 -10.71 -16.90 4.93
C ASP A 176 -11.90 -16.34 4.13
N ALA A 177 -12.63 -17.23 3.45
CA ALA A 177 -13.86 -16.94 2.74
C ALA A 177 -15.07 -16.73 3.68
N ASP A 178 -15.05 -17.35 4.86
CA ASP A 178 -16.19 -17.41 5.79
C ASP A 178 -16.35 -16.13 6.65
N ASP A 179 -15.33 -15.28 6.75
CA ASP A 179 -15.40 -13.98 7.45
C ASP A 179 -16.20 -12.90 6.69
N SER A 180 -16.69 -13.22 5.49
CA SER A 180 -17.39 -12.27 4.62
C SER A 180 -18.83 -11.94 5.04
N GLU A 181 -19.46 -12.74 5.91
CA GLU A 181 -20.87 -12.55 6.29
C GLU A 181 -21.16 -11.28 7.11
N THR A 182 -20.14 -10.64 7.71
CA THR A 182 -20.36 -9.48 8.60
C THR A 182 -20.06 -8.11 7.99
N SER A 183 -19.57 -8.00 6.75
CA SER A 183 -19.13 -6.71 6.17
C SER A 183 -20.05 -6.08 5.12
N ILE A 184 -21.24 -6.64 4.87
CA ILE A 184 -22.21 -6.09 3.89
C ILE A 184 -22.79 -4.71 4.31
N LYS A 185 -22.52 -4.22 5.54
CA LYS A 185 -23.17 -3.02 6.08
C LYS A 185 -22.46 -1.68 5.87
N GLU A 186 -21.30 -1.62 5.23
CA GLU A 186 -20.71 -0.36 4.82
C GLU A 186 -20.35 -0.45 3.35
N GLY A 187 -20.69 0.56 2.54
CA GLY A 187 -20.59 0.57 1.07
C GLY A 187 -19.17 0.47 0.47
N LYS A 188 -18.25 -0.25 1.11
CA LYS A 188 -17.00 -0.76 0.54
C LYS A 188 -17.36 -1.92 -0.38
N GLY A 189 -16.89 -1.85 -1.63
CA GLY A 189 -17.06 -2.91 -2.63
C GLY A 189 -16.51 -4.28 -2.18
N PRO A 190 -16.60 -5.31 -3.04
CA PRO A 190 -16.25 -6.68 -2.67
C PRO A 190 -14.81 -6.75 -2.15
N ARG A 191 -14.62 -7.24 -0.92
CA ARG A 191 -13.29 -7.53 -0.38
C ARG A 191 -12.70 -8.74 -1.10
N PHE A 192 -11.39 -8.75 -1.32
CA PHE A 192 -10.70 -9.90 -1.90
C PHE A 192 -11.00 -11.17 -1.10
N ASN A 193 -11.30 -12.25 -1.80
CA ASN A 193 -11.56 -13.55 -1.19
C ASN A 193 -10.67 -14.60 -1.85
N ILE A 194 -9.84 -15.29 -1.06
CA ILE A 194 -8.89 -16.28 -1.57
C ILE A 194 -9.62 -17.45 -2.28
N SER A 195 -10.85 -17.77 -1.90
CA SER A 195 -11.65 -18.82 -2.58
C SER A 195 -11.90 -18.52 -4.06
N TRP A 196 -11.88 -17.25 -4.47
CA TRP A 196 -12.06 -16.84 -5.87
C TRP A 196 -10.87 -17.23 -6.76
N VAL A 197 -9.70 -17.52 -6.17
CA VAL A 197 -8.49 -17.91 -6.91
C VAL A 197 -8.17 -19.42 -6.82
N VAL A 198 -8.84 -20.16 -5.92
CA VAL A 198 -8.63 -21.61 -5.70
C VAL A 198 -8.92 -22.45 -6.94
N GLY A 199 -9.75 -21.97 -7.86
CA GLY A 199 -10.08 -22.65 -9.13
C GLY A 199 -8.97 -22.69 -10.19
N GLY A 200 -7.72 -22.36 -9.85
CA GLY A 200 -6.59 -22.36 -10.79
C GLY A 200 -6.46 -21.03 -11.54
N HIS A 201 -6.48 -19.91 -10.80
CA HIS A 201 -6.27 -18.59 -11.40
C HIS A 201 -4.90 -18.53 -12.12
N PRO A 202 -4.82 -18.06 -13.38
CA PRO A 202 -3.62 -18.19 -14.23
C PRO A 202 -2.41 -17.32 -13.81
N ILE A 203 -2.49 -16.60 -12.69
CA ILE A 203 -1.50 -15.59 -12.26
C ILE A 203 -1.40 -15.60 -10.74
N LEU A 204 -2.54 -15.52 -10.06
CA LEU A 204 -2.68 -15.60 -8.61
C LEU A 204 -2.78 -17.06 -8.18
N ASP A 205 -1.67 -17.80 -8.23
CA ASP A 205 -1.63 -19.17 -7.74
C ASP A 205 -1.73 -19.19 -6.19
N PRO A 206 -2.77 -19.80 -5.59
CA PRO A 206 -2.95 -19.82 -4.14
C PRO A 206 -1.71 -20.34 -3.39
N ALA A 207 -1.04 -21.38 -3.90
CA ALA A 207 0.15 -21.94 -3.27
C ALA A 207 1.30 -20.92 -3.22
N MET A 208 1.51 -20.18 -4.30
CA MET A 208 2.49 -19.10 -4.36
C MET A 208 2.11 -17.91 -3.47
N LEU A 209 0.83 -17.56 -3.36
CA LEU A 209 0.36 -16.50 -2.45
C LEU A 209 0.59 -16.89 -0.99
N THR A 210 0.30 -18.13 -0.59
CA THR A 210 0.59 -18.63 0.75
C THR A 210 2.10 -18.65 1.04
N LEU A 211 2.93 -19.09 0.09
CA LEU A 211 4.38 -19.03 0.22
C LEU A 211 4.87 -17.58 0.43
N GLU A 212 4.28 -16.62 -0.29
CA GLU A 212 4.59 -15.20 -0.15
C GLU A 212 4.18 -14.65 1.21
N ALA A 213 3.00 -15.05 1.72
CA ALA A 213 2.54 -14.69 3.06
C ALA A 213 3.52 -15.19 4.13
N ASN A 214 3.95 -16.45 4.03
CA ASN A 214 4.94 -17.04 4.94
C ASN A 214 6.28 -16.31 4.87
N LYS A 215 6.71 -15.86 3.69
CA LYS A 215 7.91 -15.04 3.53
C LYS A 215 7.75 -13.69 4.23
N CYS A 216 6.63 -12.99 4.04
CA CYS A 216 6.34 -11.72 4.73
C CYS A 216 6.37 -11.89 6.24
N LEU A 217 5.75 -12.95 6.75
CA LEU A 217 5.74 -13.28 8.17
C LEU A 217 7.16 -13.54 8.68
N GLY A 218 7.95 -14.35 7.97
CA GLY A 218 9.36 -14.58 8.28
C GLY A 218 10.16 -13.28 8.40
N LEU A 219 9.99 -12.34 7.45
CA LEU A 219 10.65 -11.04 7.52
C LEU A 219 10.22 -10.22 8.74
N LEU A 220 8.92 -10.17 9.04
CA LEU A 220 8.41 -9.50 10.25
C LEU A 220 8.99 -10.13 11.53
N LEU A 221 9.17 -11.45 11.55
CA LEU A 221 9.76 -12.18 12.67
C LEU A 221 11.25 -11.93 12.84
N ASP A 222 12.01 -11.92 11.76
CA ASP A 222 13.45 -11.60 11.78
C ASP A 222 13.66 -10.17 12.31
N LEU A 223 12.76 -9.25 11.93
CA LEU A 223 12.72 -7.90 12.46
C LEU A 223 12.41 -7.90 13.97
N LEU A 224 11.42 -8.66 14.47
CA LEU A 224 11.15 -8.77 15.91
C LEU A 224 12.33 -9.38 16.68
N GLN A 225 12.99 -10.39 16.15
CA GLN A 225 14.14 -11.00 16.80
C GLN A 225 15.32 -10.02 16.92
N SER A 226 15.38 -9.05 16.00
CA SER A 226 16.35 -7.94 16.03
C SER A 226 15.89 -6.75 16.90
N ALA A 227 14.80 -6.89 17.68
CA ALA A 227 14.16 -5.80 18.44
C ALA A 227 15.08 -5.10 19.45
N SER A 228 16.12 -5.78 19.96
CA SER A 228 17.13 -5.15 20.82
C SER A 228 17.90 -4.01 20.13
N THR A 229 17.83 -3.92 18.80
CA THR A 229 18.49 -2.89 17.97
C THR A 229 17.51 -1.92 17.29
N LEU A 230 16.20 -2.15 17.43
CA LEU A 230 15.15 -1.36 16.78
C LEU A 230 14.66 -0.22 17.69
N ARG A 231 14.17 0.86 17.08
CA ARG A 231 13.54 1.96 17.84
C ARG A 231 12.15 1.55 18.33
N GLY A 232 11.72 2.06 19.49
CA GLY A 232 10.46 1.67 20.14
C GLY A 232 9.22 1.67 19.24
N SER A 233 9.07 2.66 18.34
CA SER A 233 7.93 2.71 17.40
C SER A 233 7.91 1.60 16.35
N LEU A 234 9.09 1.13 15.91
CA LEU A 234 9.19 -0.02 14.99
C LEU A 234 8.77 -1.29 15.70
N ILE A 235 9.19 -1.46 16.95
CA ILE A 235 8.86 -2.63 17.77
C ILE A 235 7.35 -2.72 17.98
N ILE A 236 6.69 -1.63 18.40
CA ILE A 236 5.23 -1.60 18.58
C ILE A 236 4.52 -1.97 17.26
N THR A 237 4.99 -1.43 16.14
CA THR A 237 4.35 -1.70 14.85
C THR A 237 4.52 -3.13 14.42
N VAL A 238 5.71 -3.72 14.58
CA VAL A 238 5.91 -5.12 14.21
C VAL A 238 5.13 -6.04 15.16
N VAL A 239 5.03 -5.71 16.45
CA VAL A 239 4.16 -6.43 17.40
C VAL A 239 2.68 -6.33 16.96
N ASN A 240 2.19 -5.14 16.62
CA ASN A 240 0.81 -4.97 16.13
C ASN A 240 0.55 -5.71 14.81
N CYS A 241 1.52 -5.71 13.88
CA CYS A 241 1.42 -6.47 12.63
C CYS A 241 1.37 -7.98 12.91
N TYR A 242 2.14 -8.42 13.90
CA TYR A 242 2.21 -9.82 14.29
C TYR A 242 0.95 -10.27 15.01
N ASP A 243 0.40 -9.46 15.93
CA ASP A 243 -0.81 -9.80 16.69
C ASP A 243 -2.03 -10.01 15.76
N LEU A 244 -2.11 -9.20 14.70
CA LEU A 244 -3.13 -9.33 13.65
C LEU A 244 -2.87 -10.52 12.71
N GLY A 245 -1.60 -10.84 12.42
CA GLY A 245 -1.23 -12.03 11.65
C GLY A 245 -1.38 -13.34 12.43
N PHE A 246 -1.18 -13.31 13.75
CA PHE A 246 -1.25 -14.47 14.65
C PHE A 246 -2.70 -14.93 14.86
N THR A 247 -3.65 -13.99 14.98
CA THR A 247 -5.09 -14.32 15.02
C THR A 247 -5.55 -15.04 13.76
N VAL A 248 -4.96 -14.72 12.60
CA VAL A 248 -5.25 -15.40 11.33
C VAL A 248 -4.52 -16.73 11.20
N PHE A 249 -3.37 -16.93 11.87
CA PHE A 249 -2.61 -18.17 11.81
C PHE A 249 -3.15 -19.28 12.74
N GLU A 250 -3.73 -18.92 13.89
CA GLU A 250 -4.38 -19.88 14.80
C GLU A 250 -5.66 -20.50 14.19
N THR A 251 -6.40 -19.77 13.38
CA THR A 251 -7.60 -20.26 12.68
C THR A 251 -7.28 -21.31 11.61
N PHE A 252 -6.09 -21.27 11.01
CA PHE A 252 -5.71 -22.12 9.87
C PHE A 252 -4.95 -23.41 10.25
N GLY A 253 -4.90 -23.78 11.54
CA GLY A 253 -4.47 -25.12 11.97
C GLY A 253 -3.04 -25.51 11.58
N GLY A 254 -2.17 -24.53 11.38
CA GLY A 254 -0.80 -24.70 10.90
C GLY A 254 0.26 -24.25 11.89
N ILE A 255 0.10 -24.51 13.18
CA ILE A 255 1.16 -24.21 14.14
C ILE A 255 2.31 -25.20 13.94
N THR A 256 3.25 -24.86 13.07
CA THR A 256 4.57 -25.51 13.12
C THR A 256 5.24 -25.14 14.44
N GLU A 257 6.02 -26.04 15.05
CA GLU A 257 6.72 -25.75 16.32
C GLU A 257 7.62 -24.51 16.23
N ALA A 258 8.05 -24.13 15.03
CA ALA A 258 8.72 -22.86 14.76
C ALA A 258 7.85 -21.64 15.14
N CYS A 259 6.54 -21.65 14.85
CA CYS A 259 5.61 -20.57 15.20
C CYS A 259 5.40 -20.46 16.72
N LYS A 260 5.34 -21.58 17.47
CA LYS A 260 5.24 -21.53 18.95
C LYS A 260 6.50 -20.95 19.59
N GLN A 261 7.66 -21.39 19.13
CA GLN A 261 8.95 -20.89 19.59
C GLN A 261 9.05 -19.37 19.35
N VAL A 262 8.49 -18.91 18.23
CA VAL A 262 8.45 -17.50 17.85
C VAL A 262 7.50 -16.68 18.73
N VAL A 263 6.29 -17.15 19.04
CA VAL A 263 5.38 -16.47 19.99
C VAL A 263 6.06 -16.28 21.33
N VAL A 264 6.74 -17.32 21.83
CA VAL A 264 7.52 -17.26 23.07
C VAL A 264 8.65 -16.21 22.96
N GLN A 265 9.34 -16.13 21.83
CA GLN A 265 10.38 -15.12 21.60
C GLN A 265 9.83 -13.70 21.52
N VAL A 266 8.68 -13.48 20.86
CA VAL A 266 8.00 -12.18 20.79
C VAL A 266 7.53 -11.75 22.18
N GLN A 267 6.99 -12.68 22.96
CA GLN A 267 6.53 -12.42 24.33
C GLN A 267 7.71 -12.15 25.27
N LEU A 268 8.84 -12.85 25.10
CA LEU A 268 10.09 -12.56 25.82
C LEU A 268 10.70 -11.21 25.42
N ALA A 269 10.68 -10.86 24.14
CA ALA A 269 11.15 -9.58 23.63
C ALA A 269 10.28 -8.43 24.17
N PHE A 270 8.96 -8.56 24.13
CA PHE A 270 8.01 -7.60 24.69
C PHE A 270 8.21 -7.43 26.21
N MET A 271 8.40 -8.53 26.95
CA MET A 271 8.72 -8.49 28.38
C MET A 271 10.10 -7.87 28.66
N SER A 272 11.09 -8.05 27.78
CA SER A 272 12.40 -7.40 27.87
C SER A 272 12.30 -5.89 27.62
N LEU A 273 11.48 -5.47 26.66
CA LEU A 273 11.17 -4.07 26.34
C LEU A 273 10.43 -3.36 27.46
N LEU A 274 9.43 -4.01 28.07
CA LEU A 274 8.75 -3.48 29.26
C LEU A 274 9.73 -3.32 30.42
N ARG A 275 10.67 -4.26 30.58
CA ARG A 275 11.72 -4.19 31.59
C ARG A 275 12.73 -3.06 31.37
N HIS A 276 12.99 -2.67 30.13
CA HIS A 276 13.84 -1.52 29.79
C HIS A 276 13.06 -0.19 29.79
N ALA A 277 11.74 -0.22 29.60
CA ALA A 277 10.88 0.98 29.67
C ALA A 277 10.69 1.47 31.11
N ASP A 278 10.83 0.62 32.12
CA ASP A 278 10.85 1.02 33.54
C ASP A 278 12.07 1.89 33.92
N GLU A 279 13.13 1.92 33.10
CA GLU A 279 14.29 2.80 33.30
C GLU A 279 14.21 4.14 32.54
N LEU A 280 13.25 4.28 31.60
CA LEU A 280 13.05 5.51 30.82
C LEU A 280 11.68 6.12 31.16
N SER A 281 11.72 7.12 32.04
CA SER A 281 10.58 7.89 32.54
C SER A 281 9.49 8.13 31.50
N CYS A 282 8.27 7.71 31.88
CA CYS A 282 6.98 7.90 31.24
C CYS A 282 6.77 9.30 30.64
N VAL A 283 6.83 9.43 29.31
CA VAL A 283 6.11 10.52 28.57
C VAL A 283 5.52 10.04 27.23
N GLU A 284 6.06 9.02 26.54
CA GLU A 284 5.61 8.71 25.16
C GLU A 284 4.63 7.53 25.00
N LEU A 285 4.28 6.80 26.07
CA LEU A 285 3.38 5.63 25.96
C LEU A 285 1.89 5.99 25.84
N ASN A 286 1.48 7.21 26.22
CA ASN A 286 0.07 7.63 26.16
C ASN A 286 -0.40 8.13 24.77
N SER A 287 0.49 8.28 23.78
CA SER A 287 0.09 8.62 22.40
C SER A 287 -0.09 7.41 21.49
N SER A 288 0.23 6.19 21.94
CA SER A 288 0.08 4.97 21.12
C SER A 288 -1.34 4.38 21.14
N MET A 289 -2.22 4.87 22.02
CA MET A 289 -3.62 4.43 22.16
C MET A 289 -4.61 5.27 21.32
N VAL A 290 -4.15 5.80 20.18
CA VAL A 290 -4.98 6.55 19.20
C VAL A 290 -4.83 5.98 17.78
N ILE A 291 -4.30 4.76 17.63
CA ILE A 291 -4.16 4.11 16.31
C ILE A 291 -5.47 3.46 15.84
N THR A 292 -6.51 3.41 16.68
CA THR A 292 -7.86 2.96 16.27
C THR A 292 -8.55 3.91 15.29
N ASP A 293 -8.15 5.19 15.21
CA ASP A 293 -8.80 6.16 14.31
C ASP A 293 -8.30 6.10 12.86
N TRP A 294 -7.28 5.28 12.55
CA TRP A 294 -6.83 5.04 11.16
C TRP A 294 -7.48 3.82 10.51
N ILE A 295 -8.35 3.11 11.22
CA ILE A 295 -9.08 1.93 10.69
C ILE A 295 -10.45 2.32 10.10
N CYS A 296 -10.92 3.56 10.31
CA CYS A 296 -12.23 4.02 9.83
C CYS A 296 -12.21 5.23 8.87
N ALA A 297 -11.16 5.43 8.07
CA ALA A 297 -11.18 6.34 6.91
C ALA A 297 -10.80 5.59 5.63
#